data_AF-A0A418D5D9-F1
#
_entry.id   AF-A0A418D5D9-F1
#
_cell.length_a   1.000
_cell.length_b   1.000
_cell.length_c   1.000
_cell.angle_alpha   90.00
_cell.angle_beta   90.00
_cell.angle_gamma   90.00
#
_symmetry.space_group_name_H-M   'P 1'
#
loop_
_entity.id
_entity.type
_entity.pdbx_description
1 polymer ?
#
loop_
_entity_poly.entity_id
_entity_poly.type
_entity_poly.pdbx_seq_one_letter_code
_entity_poly.pdbx_strand_id
1 'polypeptide(L)'
;MDAVDCMWKAARTTKFDVIDLDPFGACASLLASAIATVSSGGLICATDTDMHTLLGKTSHAHATCHAQYGAVPVTAAYGKELAIRIILGAAASLAAAHHRVIEPVLCTAVEFYVRLHFRVHNVPPNAPEPASLAIVHQCIRCAYFRLRPLGHTNSNDGSCDNDNGDSVACPVCGSSLQLSHRLRQGDDRSLHMDVTDVD
;
A
#
# COMPACT_ATOMS: atom_id res chain seq x y z
N MET A 1 -11.35 -6.57 -26.59
CA MET A 1 -10.95 -5.32 -25.89
C MET A 1 -10.90 -5.68 -24.43
N ASP A 2 -9.74 -5.62 -23.81
CA ASP A 2 -9.61 -5.90 -22.38
C ASP A 2 -9.91 -4.63 -21.54
N ALA A 3 -9.89 -4.77 -20.21
CA ALA A 3 -10.17 -3.67 -19.30
C ALA A 3 -9.13 -2.54 -19.40
N VAL A 4 -7.86 -2.91 -19.62
CA VAL A 4 -6.74 -1.95 -19.75
C VAL A 4 -6.93 -1.09 -20.99
N ASP A 5 -7.20 -1.71 -22.14
CA ASP A 5 -7.53 -1.03 -23.39
C ASP A 5 -8.70 -0.07 -23.23
N CYS A 6 -9.75 -0.48 -22.50
CA CYS A 6 -10.93 0.32 -22.26
C CYS A 6 -10.58 1.60 -21.46
N MET A 7 -9.81 1.44 -20.39
CA MET A 7 -9.32 2.54 -19.56
C MET A 7 -8.49 3.54 -20.38
N TRP A 8 -7.53 3.05 -21.19
CA TRP A 8 -6.67 3.90 -22.00
C TRP A 8 -7.39 4.58 -23.17
N LYS A 9 -8.43 3.96 -23.73
CA LYS A 9 -9.28 4.60 -24.74
C LYS A 9 -10.10 5.74 -24.13
N ALA A 10 -10.75 5.49 -23.00
CA ALA A 10 -11.51 6.50 -22.28
C ALA A 10 -10.62 7.69 -21.86
N ALA A 11 -9.37 7.43 -21.46
CA ALA A 11 -8.42 8.47 -21.09
C ALA A 11 -8.14 9.51 -22.19
N ARG A 12 -8.38 9.18 -23.47
CA ARG A 12 -8.20 10.08 -24.62
C ARG A 12 -9.43 10.93 -24.94
N THR A 13 -10.61 10.52 -24.47
CA THR A 13 -11.88 11.19 -24.78
C THR A 13 -12.50 11.80 -23.54
N THR A 14 -12.92 10.94 -22.61
CA THR A 14 -13.70 11.27 -21.42
C THR A 14 -13.24 10.33 -20.31
N LYS A 15 -12.48 10.86 -19.35
CA LYS A 15 -11.98 10.09 -18.22
C LYS A 15 -13.12 9.61 -17.34
N PHE A 16 -12.95 8.45 -16.72
CA PHE A 16 -13.90 7.94 -15.74
C PHE A 16 -13.77 8.65 -14.41
N ASP A 17 -14.89 9.01 -13.80
CA ASP A 17 -14.94 9.54 -12.43
C ASP A 17 -14.91 8.44 -11.37
N VAL A 18 -15.36 7.23 -11.74
CA VAL A 18 -15.32 6.05 -10.88
C VAL A 18 -14.82 4.86 -11.69
N ILE A 19 -13.83 4.14 -11.16
CA ILE A 19 -13.35 2.87 -11.71
C ILE A 19 -13.46 1.81 -10.62
N ASP A 20 -14.19 0.72 -10.89
CA ASP A 20 -14.29 -0.43 -10.00
C ASP A 20 -13.52 -1.62 -10.59
N LEU A 21 -12.52 -2.09 -9.84
CA LEU A 21 -11.63 -3.19 -10.20
C LEU A 21 -11.99 -4.40 -9.36
N ASP A 22 -12.62 -5.40 -9.97
CA ASP A 22 -13.00 -6.65 -9.30
C ASP A 22 -12.44 -7.88 -10.05
N PRO A 23 -11.11 -8.07 -10.09
CA PRO A 23 -10.51 -9.23 -10.71
C PRO A 23 -10.63 -10.47 -9.81
N PHE A 24 -10.56 -11.64 -10.42
CA PHE A 24 -10.27 -12.87 -9.68
C PHE A 24 -8.80 -12.88 -9.26
N GLY A 25 -8.52 -12.76 -7.96
CA GLY A 25 -7.17 -12.73 -7.40
C GLY A 25 -6.65 -11.32 -7.15
N ALA A 26 -5.43 -11.07 -7.60
CA ALA A 26 -4.70 -9.84 -7.30
C ALA A 26 -5.14 -8.66 -8.18
N CYS A 27 -5.33 -7.48 -7.57
CA CYS A 27 -5.66 -6.25 -8.29
C CYS A 27 -4.45 -5.51 -8.89
N ALA A 28 -3.23 -5.89 -8.51
CA ALA A 28 -1.97 -5.25 -8.92
C ALA A 28 -1.88 -4.93 -10.42
N SER A 29 -2.30 -5.85 -11.30
CA SER A 29 -2.18 -5.72 -12.76
C SER A 29 -3.05 -4.59 -13.34
N LEU A 30 -4.16 -4.25 -12.68
CA LEU A 30 -5.10 -3.24 -13.14
C LEU A 30 -4.87 -1.88 -12.48
N LEU A 31 -4.31 -1.86 -11.26
CA LEU A 31 -4.08 -0.64 -10.48
C LEU A 31 -3.29 0.43 -11.25
N ALA A 32 -2.20 0.06 -11.92
CA ALA A 32 -1.35 1.01 -12.65
C ALA A 32 -2.14 1.77 -13.73
N SER A 33 -2.95 1.06 -14.51
CA SER A 33 -3.75 1.70 -15.57
C SER A 33 -4.89 2.52 -14.98
N ALA A 34 -5.60 2.00 -13.98
CA ALA A 34 -6.70 2.74 -13.33
C ALA A 34 -6.23 4.06 -12.72
N ILE A 35 -5.10 4.03 -11.98
CA ILE A 35 -4.48 5.21 -11.37
C ILE A 35 -4.00 6.20 -12.44
N ALA A 36 -3.54 5.74 -13.60
CA ALA A 36 -3.13 6.64 -14.69
C ALA A 36 -4.33 7.31 -15.39
N THR A 37 -5.45 6.60 -15.53
CA THR A 37 -6.55 7.03 -16.42
C THR A 37 -7.74 7.67 -15.72
N VAL A 38 -7.95 7.43 -14.43
CA VAL A 38 -9.07 8.02 -13.66
C VAL A 38 -9.00 9.55 -13.66
N SER A 39 -10.15 10.23 -13.66
CA SER A 39 -10.22 11.70 -13.55
C SER A 39 -9.56 12.19 -12.25
N SER A 40 -9.13 13.46 -12.21
CA SER A 40 -8.58 14.02 -10.97
C SER A 40 -9.70 14.19 -9.96
N GLY A 41 -9.52 13.67 -8.75
CA GLY A 41 -10.56 13.58 -7.72
C GLY A 41 -11.51 12.39 -7.90
N GLY A 42 -11.35 11.60 -8.97
CA GLY A 42 -12.12 10.39 -9.19
C GLY A 42 -11.80 9.28 -8.18
N LEU A 43 -12.75 8.35 -8.04
CA LEU A 43 -12.73 7.26 -7.07
C LEU A 43 -12.29 5.95 -7.74
N ILE A 44 -11.35 5.24 -7.13
CA ILE A 44 -11.02 3.87 -7.48
C ILE A 44 -11.53 2.96 -6.37
N CYS A 45 -12.32 1.98 -6.75
CA CYS A 45 -12.73 0.85 -5.92
C CYS A 45 -11.91 -0.35 -6.40
N ALA A 46 -11.21 -1.06 -5.52
CA ALA A 46 -10.41 -2.21 -5.88
C ALA A 46 -10.64 -3.38 -4.91
N THR A 47 -10.93 -4.55 -5.46
CA THR A 47 -11.03 -5.81 -4.73
C THR A 47 -9.76 -6.63 -4.95
N ASP A 48 -9.21 -7.19 -3.87
CA ASP A 48 -8.15 -8.18 -3.92
C ASP A 48 -8.57 -9.43 -3.16
N THR A 49 -8.61 -10.57 -3.84
CA THR A 49 -8.99 -11.85 -3.22
C THR A 49 -7.78 -12.75 -2.92
N ASP A 50 -6.55 -12.29 -3.17
CA ASP A 50 -5.32 -13.07 -2.95
C ASP A 50 -4.74 -12.87 -1.54
N MET A 51 -5.57 -13.17 -0.54
CA MET A 51 -5.18 -13.11 0.87
C MET A 51 -4.08 -14.13 1.23
N HIS A 52 -3.91 -15.20 0.44
CA HIS A 52 -2.80 -16.13 0.65
C HIS A 52 -1.45 -15.44 0.42
N THR A 53 -1.35 -14.70 -0.69
CA THR A 53 -0.16 -13.89 -1.03
C THR A 53 0.03 -12.76 -0.03
N LEU A 54 -1.02 -12.00 0.27
CA LEU A 54 -0.93 -10.81 1.14
C LEU A 54 -0.63 -11.14 2.62
N LEU A 55 -1.02 -12.32 3.11
CA LEU A 55 -0.72 -12.76 4.47
C LEU A 55 0.65 -13.46 4.59
N GLY A 56 1.36 -13.70 3.49
CA GLY A 56 2.70 -14.27 3.53
C GLY A 56 2.79 -15.68 4.11
N LYS A 57 1.78 -16.52 3.88
CA LYS A 57 1.68 -17.87 4.48
C LYS A 57 2.78 -18.84 4.04
N THR A 58 3.42 -18.58 2.90
CA THR A 58 4.48 -19.42 2.33
C THR A 58 5.62 -18.57 1.77
N SER A 59 6.80 -19.16 1.57
CA SER A 59 7.91 -18.48 0.89
C SER A 59 7.57 -18.08 -0.55
N HIS A 60 6.73 -18.88 -1.23
CA HIS A 60 6.22 -18.53 -2.56
C HIS A 60 5.32 -17.29 -2.51
N ALA A 61 4.43 -17.19 -1.52
CA ALA A 61 3.60 -16.01 -1.28
C ALA A 61 4.44 -14.73 -1.09
N HIS A 62 5.61 -14.82 -0.44
CA HIS A 62 6.51 -13.67 -0.28
C HIS A 62 7.02 -13.17 -1.62
N ALA A 63 7.48 -14.07 -2.49
CA ALA A 63 7.98 -13.72 -3.82
C ALA A 63 6.86 -13.16 -4.72
N THR A 64 5.67 -13.76 -4.67
CA THR A 64 4.50 -13.30 -5.44
C THR A 64 4.04 -11.92 -4.98
N CYS A 65 3.94 -11.69 -3.67
CA CYS A 65 3.55 -10.39 -3.11
C CYS A 65 4.55 -9.31 -3.51
N HIS A 66 5.85 -9.63 -3.47
CA HIS A 66 6.89 -8.71 -3.92
C HIS A 66 6.77 -8.38 -5.41
N ALA A 67 6.49 -9.37 -6.26
CA ALA A 67 6.31 -9.16 -7.68
C ALA A 67 5.07 -8.31 -8.02
N GLN A 68 3.97 -8.48 -7.28
CA GLN A 68 2.71 -7.79 -7.52
C GLN A 68 2.66 -6.38 -6.90
N TYR A 69 3.14 -6.23 -5.66
CA TYR A 69 2.95 -5.04 -4.83
C TYR A 69 4.25 -4.34 -4.44
N GLY A 70 5.41 -4.92 -4.74
CA GLY A 70 6.71 -4.39 -4.29
C GLY A 70 6.91 -4.49 -2.77
N ALA A 71 6.15 -5.36 -2.11
CA ALA A 71 6.18 -5.55 -0.66
C ALA A 71 6.39 -7.03 -0.29
N VAL A 72 6.98 -7.27 0.88
CA VAL A 72 7.08 -8.60 1.49
C VAL A 72 6.22 -8.58 2.75
N PRO A 73 5.18 -9.42 2.82
CA PRO A 73 4.30 -9.49 3.96
C PRO A 73 5.00 -10.13 5.16
N VAL A 74 4.59 -9.74 6.36
CA VAL A 74 5.06 -10.36 7.60
C VAL A 74 3.88 -11.02 8.28
N THR A 75 4.08 -12.26 8.72
CA THR A 75 3.07 -12.99 9.49
C THR A 75 2.95 -12.37 10.88
N ALA A 76 1.86 -11.64 11.11
CA ALA A 76 1.55 -10.99 12.37
C ALA A 76 0.05 -11.06 12.65
N ALA A 77 -0.35 -10.82 13.90
CA ALA A 77 -1.76 -10.80 14.31
C ALA A 77 -2.58 -9.76 13.51
N TYR A 78 -1.95 -8.65 13.12
CA TYR A 78 -2.55 -7.59 12.31
C TYR A 78 -2.39 -7.84 10.79
N GLY A 79 -2.30 -9.10 10.35
CA GLY A 79 -2.02 -9.46 8.95
C GLY A 79 -3.04 -8.92 7.94
N LYS A 80 -4.32 -8.83 8.30
CA LYS A 80 -5.37 -8.24 7.45
C LYS A 80 -5.18 -6.73 7.26
N GLU A 81 -4.84 -6.02 8.34
CA GLU A 81 -4.49 -4.61 8.27
C GLU A 81 -3.24 -4.40 7.41
N LEU A 82 -2.24 -5.27 7.57
CA LEU A 82 -1.02 -5.25 6.79
C LEU A 82 -1.30 -5.44 5.30
N ALA A 83 -2.21 -6.35 4.93
CA ALA A 83 -2.64 -6.57 3.56
C ALA A 83 -3.19 -5.29 2.91
N ILE A 84 -4.06 -4.55 3.62
CA ILE A 84 -4.56 -3.24 3.16
C ILE A 84 -3.39 -2.27 2.92
N ARG A 85 -2.46 -2.17 3.88
CA ARG A 85 -1.31 -1.26 3.82
C ARG A 85 -0.34 -1.61 2.68
N ILE A 86 -0.20 -2.88 2.33
CA ILE A 86 0.59 -3.36 1.18
C ILE A 86 0.00 -2.80 -0.11
N ILE A 87 -1.30 -3.02 -0.33
CA ILE A 87 -1.94 -2.61 -1.58
C ILE A 87 -1.98 -1.07 -1.68
N LEU A 88 -2.28 -0.37 -0.58
CA LEU A 88 -2.22 1.09 -0.55
C LEU A 88 -0.80 1.63 -0.79
N GLY A 89 0.24 0.96 -0.27
CA GLY A 89 1.63 1.32 -0.52
C GLY A 89 2.01 1.18 -1.99
N ALA A 90 1.57 0.09 -2.63
CA ALA A 90 1.76 -0.12 -4.07
C ALA A 90 1.01 0.93 -4.89
N ALA A 91 -0.26 1.19 -4.57
CA ALA A 91 -1.07 2.22 -5.24
C ALA A 91 -0.47 3.62 -5.07
N ALA A 92 0.05 3.97 -3.88
CA ALA A 92 0.70 5.24 -3.63
C ALA A 92 1.99 5.39 -4.47
N SER A 93 2.78 4.32 -4.58
CA SER A 93 4.00 4.29 -5.39
C SER A 93 3.68 4.47 -6.88
N LEU A 94 2.64 3.80 -7.38
CA LEU A 94 2.15 3.95 -8.75
C LEU A 94 1.62 5.36 -9.01
N ALA A 95 0.87 5.94 -8.07
CA ALA A 95 0.37 7.31 -8.21
C ALA A 95 1.52 8.33 -8.24
N ALA A 96 2.52 8.17 -7.37
CA ALA A 96 3.71 9.03 -7.36
C ALA A 96 4.43 9.03 -8.71
N ALA A 97 4.56 7.87 -9.37
CA ALA A 97 5.14 7.77 -10.72
C ALA A 97 4.37 8.56 -11.79
N HIS A 98 3.09 8.88 -11.55
CA HIS A 98 2.26 9.69 -12.43
C HIS A 98 2.05 11.14 -11.94
N HIS A 99 2.82 11.61 -10.95
CA HIS A 99 2.61 12.90 -10.28
C HIS A 99 1.20 13.05 -9.68
N ARG A 100 0.69 11.95 -9.11
CA ARG A 100 -0.60 11.87 -8.45
C ARG A 100 -0.43 11.42 -7.01
N VAL A 101 -1.43 11.71 -6.19
CA VAL A 101 -1.54 11.25 -4.80
C VAL A 101 -2.82 10.47 -4.63
N ILE A 102 -2.75 9.40 -3.83
CA ILE A 102 -3.95 8.70 -3.38
C ILE A 102 -4.38 9.19 -2.00
N GLU A 103 -5.69 9.36 -1.85
CA GLU A 103 -6.37 9.65 -0.59
C GLU A 103 -7.31 8.47 -0.31
N PRO A 104 -6.92 7.53 0.56
CA PRO A 104 -7.78 6.41 0.87
C PRO A 104 -8.96 6.82 1.75
N VAL A 105 -10.15 6.33 1.40
CA VAL A 105 -11.46 6.74 1.94
C VAL A 105 -12.02 5.65 2.85
N LEU A 106 -12.10 4.42 2.33
CA LEU A 106 -12.63 3.26 3.04
C LEU A 106 -11.86 2.03 2.62
N CYS A 107 -11.27 1.34 3.58
CA CYS A 107 -10.61 0.06 3.36
C CYS A 107 -11.21 -0.98 4.27
N THR A 108 -11.60 -2.11 3.70
CA THR A 108 -12.16 -3.24 4.45
C THR A 108 -11.38 -4.51 4.15
N ALA A 109 -11.16 -5.32 5.17
CA ALA A 109 -10.64 -6.68 5.03
C ALA A 109 -11.67 -7.63 5.64
N VAL A 110 -12.33 -8.41 4.79
CA VAL A 110 -13.43 -9.31 5.18
C VAL A 110 -13.10 -10.71 4.72
N GLU A 111 -12.93 -11.62 5.69
CA GLU A 111 -12.62 -13.04 5.47
C GLU A 111 -11.46 -13.27 4.48
N PHE A 112 -11.79 -13.49 3.20
CA PHE A 112 -10.88 -13.90 2.12
C PHE A 112 -10.60 -12.79 1.10
N TYR A 113 -11.12 -11.58 1.27
CA TYR A 113 -10.82 -10.46 0.37
C TYR A 113 -10.60 -9.13 1.08
N VAL A 114 -9.90 -8.24 0.38
CA VAL A 114 -9.69 -6.85 0.77
C VAL A 114 -10.39 -5.96 -0.25
N ARG A 115 -11.13 -4.95 0.22
CA ARG A 115 -11.75 -3.92 -0.62
C ARG A 115 -11.19 -2.56 -0.25
N LEU A 116 -10.78 -1.79 -1.24
CA LEU A 116 -10.13 -0.50 -1.08
C LEU A 116 -10.90 0.53 -1.88
N HIS A 117 -11.16 1.67 -1.27
CA HIS A 117 -11.76 2.83 -1.92
C HIS A 117 -10.82 4.00 -1.68
N PHE A 118 -10.27 4.56 -2.75
CA PHE A 118 -9.37 5.71 -2.65
C PHE A 118 -9.58 6.68 -3.79
N ARG A 119 -9.44 7.97 -3.49
CA ARG A 119 -9.46 9.03 -4.51
C ARG A 119 -8.06 9.25 -5.05
N VAL A 120 -7.97 9.68 -6.30
CA VAL A 120 -6.69 10.00 -6.94
C VAL A 120 -6.67 11.46 -7.38
N HIS A 121 -5.80 12.25 -6.77
CA HIS A 121 -5.65 13.67 -7.05
C HIS A 121 -4.36 13.94 -7.81
N ASN A 122 -4.36 14.94 -8.69
CA ASN A 122 -3.13 15.42 -9.31
C ASN A 122 -2.36 16.28 -8.30
N VAL A 123 -1.04 16.08 -8.22
CA VAL A 123 -0.19 16.85 -7.33
C VAL A 123 0.27 18.10 -8.09
N PRO A 124 0.10 19.31 -7.53
CA PRO A 124 0.66 20.50 -8.15
C PRO A 124 2.19 20.43 -8.16
N PRO A 125 2.88 21.02 -9.15
CA PRO A 125 4.32 20.85 -9.35
C PRO A 125 5.20 21.31 -8.17
N ASN A 126 4.67 22.10 -7.25
CA ASN A 126 5.38 22.63 -6.08
C ASN A 126 4.93 21.99 -4.75
N ALA A 127 4.11 20.93 -4.77
CA ALA A 127 3.67 20.29 -3.54
C ALA A 127 4.79 19.44 -2.92
N PRO A 128 4.84 19.31 -1.59
CA PRO A 128 5.70 18.33 -0.92
C PRO A 128 5.35 16.90 -1.36
N GLU A 129 6.30 15.97 -1.21
CA GLU A 129 6.15 14.61 -1.72
C GLU A 129 4.86 13.92 -1.22
N PRO A 130 4.11 13.26 -2.12
CA PRO A 130 2.70 12.93 -1.91
C PRO A 130 2.42 11.67 -1.07
N ALA A 131 3.42 10.91 -0.62
CA ALA A 131 3.16 9.66 0.08
C ALA A 131 4.14 9.38 1.22
N SER A 132 3.63 9.38 2.45
CA SER A 132 4.33 8.80 3.61
C SER A 132 4.33 7.28 3.47
N LEU A 133 5.32 6.77 2.73
CA LEU A 133 5.63 5.34 2.76
C LEU A 133 6.45 5.05 4.02
N ALA A 134 6.31 3.86 4.56
CA ALA A 134 7.09 3.39 5.69
C ALA A 134 7.44 1.92 5.54
N ILE A 135 8.43 1.49 6.30
CA ILE A 135 8.87 0.11 6.46
C ILE A 135 8.48 -0.33 7.88
N VAL A 136 7.92 -1.54 8.04
CA VAL A 136 7.66 -2.11 9.38
C VAL A 136 8.80 -3.04 9.75
N HIS A 137 9.42 -2.79 10.90
CA HIS A 137 10.25 -3.76 11.58
C HIS A 137 9.39 -4.53 12.59
N GLN A 138 9.17 -5.83 12.37
CA GLN A 138 8.34 -6.67 13.23
C GLN A 138 9.19 -7.69 13.99
N CYS A 139 9.00 -7.80 15.30
CA CYS A 139 9.65 -8.86 16.07
C CYS A 139 8.98 -10.21 15.83
N ILE A 140 9.77 -11.26 15.61
CA ILE A 140 9.22 -12.63 15.45
C ILE A 140 8.75 -13.27 16.75
N ARG A 141 9.20 -12.76 17.91
CA ARG A 141 8.97 -13.36 19.22
C ARG A 141 7.89 -12.65 20.04
N CYS A 142 7.70 -11.36 19.81
CA CYS A 142 6.71 -10.56 20.52
C CYS A 142 5.96 -9.63 19.55
N ALA A 143 4.86 -9.03 20.00
CA ALA A 143 4.05 -8.12 19.17
C ALA A 143 4.68 -6.73 18.95
N TYR A 144 5.96 -6.53 19.29
CA TYR A 144 6.64 -5.26 19.06
C TYR A 144 6.88 -5.05 17.56
N PHE A 145 6.47 -3.88 17.09
CA PHE A 145 6.83 -3.37 15.77
C PHE A 145 7.27 -1.90 15.82
N ARG A 146 8.02 -1.48 14.81
CA ARG A 146 8.41 -0.08 14.59
C ARG A 146 8.18 0.29 13.13
N LEU A 147 7.61 1.48 12.90
CA LEU A 147 7.51 2.08 11.58
C LEU A 147 8.73 2.96 11.32
N ARG A 148 9.38 2.79 10.17
CA ARG A 148 10.42 3.67 9.66
C ARG A 148 9.89 4.41 8.42
N PRO A 149 9.58 5.71 8.53
CA PRO A 149 9.16 6.51 7.38
C PRO A 149 10.23 6.53 6.28
N LEU A 150 9.80 6.57 5.03
CA LEU A 150 10.64 6.72 3.86
C LEU A 150 10.48 8.14 3.30
N GLY A 151 11.58 8.71 2.80
CA GLY A 151 11.57 10.04 2.19
C GLY A 151 11.41 11.20 3.18
N HIS A 152 11.58 10.96 4.48
CA HIS A 152 11.57 12.04 5.47
C HIS A 152 12.86 12.86 5.33
N THR A 153 12.73 14.12 4.92
CA THR A 153 13.82 15.08 4.97
C THR A 153 13.76 15.79 6.33
N ASN A 154 14.62 15.37 7.27
CA ASN A 154 14.85 16.16 8.47
C ASN A 154 15.45 17.50 8.03
N SER A 155 14.68 18.58 8.13
CA SER A 155 15.06 19.91 7.64
C SER A 155 16.29 20.51 8.34
N ASN A 156 16.78 19.88 9.41
CA ASN A 156 17.87 20.36 10.24
C ASN A 156 19.17 19.55 10.14
N ASP A 157 19.20 18.43 9.41
CA ASP A 157 20.44 17.65 9.23
C ASP A 157 20.67 17.36 7.75
N GLY A 158 21.70 18.00 7.18
CA GLY A 158 22.23 17.68 5.84
C GLY A 158 22.95 16.33 5.79
N SER A 159 22.75 15.47 6.79
CA SER A 159 23.19 14.08 6.79
C SER A 159 22.13 13.27 6.08
N CYS A 160 22.51 12.49 5.05
CA CYS A 160 21.76 11.28 4.75
C CYS A 160 21.59 10.52 6.07
N ASP A 161 20.36 10.09 6.41
CA ASP A 161 20.12 9.30 7.62
C ASP A 161 21.12 8.14 7.63
N ASN A 162 22.13 8.24 8.49
CA ASN A 162 23.07 7.15 8.65
C ASN A 162 22.29 6.05 9.34
N ASP A 163 22.10 4.90 8.68
CA ASP A 163 21.44 3.67 9.18
C ASP A 163 22.02 3.13 10.52
N ASN A 164 22.96 3.85 11.15
CA ASN A 164 23.63 3.55 12.41
C ASN A 164 22.71 3.47 13.64
N GLY A 165 21.41 3.78 13.52
CA GLY A 165 20.44 3.78 14.62
C GLY A 165 19.43 2.63 14.63
N ASP A 166 19.31 1.85 13.55
CA ASP A 166 18.35 0.74 13.49
C ASP A 166 18.93 -0.50 14.17
N SER A 167 18.78 -0.54 15.49
CA SER A 167 18.97 -1.75 16.26
C SER A 167 18.12 -2.88 15.66
N VAL A 168 18.78 -3.83 14.97
CA VAL A 168 18.17 -5.05 14.42
C VAL A 168 17.55 -5.94 15.51
N ALA A 169 17.83 -5.63 16.78
CA ALA A 169 17.27 -6.27 17.95
C ALA A 169 16.01 -5.55 18.46
N CYS A 170 15.01 -6.35 18.82
CA CYS A 170 13.81 -5.88 19.50
C CYS A 170 14.17 -5.32 20.90
N PRO A 171 13.72 -4.11 21.25
CA PRO A 171 14.01 -3.50 22.55
C PRO A 171 13.30 -4.19 23.72
N VAL A 172 12.26 -5.00 23.43
CA VAL A 172 11.47 -5.70 24.46
C VAL A 172 12.07 -7.06 24.82
N CYS A 173 12.47 -7.85 23.83
CA CYS A 173 12.88 -9.24 24.05
C CYS A 173 14.26 -9.61 23.48
N GLY A 174 14.98 -8.66 22.87
CA GLY A 174 16.31 -8.86 22.28
C GLY A 174 16.36 -9.75 21.04
N SER A 175 15.23 -10.28 20.56
CA SER A 175 15.17 -11.10 19.33
C SER A 175 15.32 -10.25 18.07
N SER A 176 15.67 -10.87 16.95
CA SER A 176 15.77 -10.17 15.67
C SER A 176 14.42 -9.61 15.20
N LEU A 177 14.48 -8.44 14.57
CA LEU A 177 13.37 -7.83 13.85
C LEU A 177 13.40 -8.31 12.40
N GLN A 178 12.26 -8.81 11.91
CA GLN A 178 12.03 -9.02 10.49
C GLN A 178 11.59 -7.71 9.84
N LEU A 179 12.11 -7.49 8.63
CA LEU A 179 11.82 -6.32 7.82
C LEU A 179 10.64 -6.62 6.89
N SER A 180 9.51 -5.93 7.07
CA SER A 180 8.53 -5.79 6.01
C SER A 180 9.03 -4.76 5.00
N HIS A 181 8.63 -4.89 3.74
CA HIS A 181 8.98 -3.86 2.74
C HIS A 181 7.96 -2.70 2.77
N ARG A 182 7.93 -1.87 1.73
CA ARG A 182 7.20 -0.59 1.68
C ARG A 182 5.70 -0.77 1.92
N LEU A 183 5.17 0.06 2.81
CA LEU A 183 3.77 0.11 3.21
C LEU A 183 3.34 1.58 3.30
N ARG A 184 2.04 1.86 3.18
CA ARG A 184 1.53 3.22 3.43
C ARG A 184 1.44 3.50 4.95
N GLN A 185 2.03 4.61 5.40
CA GLN A 185 1.89 5.13 6.77
C GLN A 185 0.50 5.78 6.93
N GLY A 186 -0.21 5.42 7.99
CA GLY A 186 -1.64 5.69 8.17
C GLY A 186 -1.97 6.95 8.99
N ASP A 187 -1.28 8.07 8.78
CA ASP A 187 -1.62 9.33 9.47
C ASP A 187 -2.79 10.09 8.81
N ASP A 188 -3.43 9.52 7.79
CA ASP A 188 -4.55 10.12 7.09
C ASP A 188 -5.81 10.04 7.96
N ARG A 189 -6.15 11.14 8.66
CA ARG A 189 -7.36 11.31 9.50
C ARG A 189 -8.69 11.04 8.77
N SER A 190 -8.67 10.87 7.45
CA SER A 190 -9.81 10.55 6.60
C SER A 190 -9.98 9.05 6.30
N LEU A 191 -9.01 8.21 6.67
CA LEU A 191 -9.05 6.77 6.41
C LEU A 191 -9.94 6.05 7.42
N HIS A 192 -11.06 5.48 6.97
CA HIS A 192 -11.79 4.48 7.74
C HIS A 192 -11.27 3.07 7.38
N MET A 193 -10.72 2.36 8.37
CA MET A 193 -10.29 0.98 8.23
C MET A 193 -11.20 0.07 9.07
N ASP A 194 -11.95 -0.80 8.39
CA ASP A 194 -12.74 -1.85 9.05
C ASP A 194 -12.09 -3.21 8.77
N VAL A 195 -11.52 -3.81 9.82
CA VAL A 195 -11.00 -5.18 9.78
C VAL A 195 -12.00 -6.05 10.51
N THR A 196 -12.69 -6.93 9.79
CA THR A 196 -13.60 -7.89 10.42
C THR A 196 -12.89 -9.20 10.69
N ASP A 197 -12.77 -9.54 11.97
CA ASP A 197 -12.46 -10.87 12.44
C ASP A 197 -13.79 -11.54 12.76
N VAL A 198 -14.29 -12.34 11.81
CA VAL A 198 -15.36 -13.29 12.10
C VAL A 198 -14.63 -14.55 12.57
N ASP A 199 -14.66 -14.77 13.89
CA ASP A 199 -14.14 -15.97 14.55
C ASP A 199 -14.88 -17.24 14.10
#